data_AF-A0A4R1U7W8-F1
#
_entry.id   AF-A0A4R1U7W8-F1
#
_cell.length_a   1.000
_cell.length_b   1.000
_cell.length_c   1.000
_cell.angle_alpha   90.00
_cell.angle_beta   90.00
_cell.angle_gamma   90.00
#
_symmetry.space_group_name_H-M   'P 1'
#
loop_
_entity.id
_entity.type
_entity.pdbx_description
1 polymer ?
#
loop_
_entity_poly.entity_id
_entity_poly.type
_entity_poly.pdbx_seq_one_letter_code
_entity_poly.pdbx_strand_id
1 'polypeptide(L)' 'MASSITAERIADLIEQAPGWALVGLTVPQERLRADARREVAEHVYSALYQPLNVETGQLPLPP' A
#
# COMPACT_ATOMS: atom_id res chain seq x y z
N MET A 1 -24.13 0.16 5.57
CA MET A 1 -23.25 -1.02 5.50
C MET A 1 -21.85 -0.50 5.21
N ALA A 2 -20.99 -0.35 6.22
CA ALA A 2 -19.62 0.07 5.97
C ALA A 2 -18.96 -1.02 5.11
N SER A 3 -18.53 -0.71 3.89
CA SER A 3 -17.71 -1.64 3.12
C SER A 3 -16.47 -1.91 3.97
N SER A 4 -16.29 -3.14 4.42
CA SER A 4 -15.07 -3.53 5.13
C SER A 4 -13.88 -3.13 4.28
N ILE A 5 -12.98 -2.31 4.83
CA ILE A 5 -11.72 -1.98 4.17
C ILE A 5 -10.91 -3.27 4.15
N THR A 6 -10.66 -3.83 2.97
CA THR A 6 -9.80 -5.01 2.77
C THR A 6 -8.68 -4.68 1.79
N ALA A 7 -7.61 -5.48 1.79
CA ALA A 7 -6.50 -5.30 0.84
C ALA A 7 -6.98 -5.42 -0.61
N GLU A 8 -7.87 -6.37 -0.91
CA GLU A 8 -8.45 -6.53 -2.25
C GLU A 8 -9.22 -5.28 -2.67
N ARG A 9 -10.03 -4.73 -1.76
CA ARG A 9 -10.78 -3.50 -2.04
C ARG A 9 -9.85 -2.31 -2.28
N ILE A 10 -8.73 -2.22 -1.57
CA ILE A 10 -7.73 -1.19 -1.78
C ILE A 10 -7.05 -1.36 -3.15
N ALA A 11 -6.71 -2.59 -3.55
CA ALA A 11 -6.11 -2.87 -4.86
C ALA A 11 -7.02 -2.45 -6.03
N ASP A 12 -8.33 -2.72 -5.93
CA ASP A 12 -9.33 -2.27 -6.91
C ASP A 12 -9.41 -0.74 -7.01
N LEU A 13 -9.28 -0.05 -5.88
CA LEU A 13 -9.30 1.42 -5.83
C LEU A 13 -8.02 2.01 -6.42
N ILE A 14 -6.87 1.36 -6.22
CA ILE A 14 -5.60 1.77 -6.83
C ILE A 14 -5.70 1.68 -8.36
N GLU A 15 -6.31 0.63 -8.91
CA GLU A 15 -6.51 0.52 -10.37
C GLU A 15 -7.30 1.69 -10.97
N GLN A 16 -8.27 2.22 -10.22
CA GLN A 16 -9.12 3.34 -10.64
C GLN A 16 -8.53 4.72 -10.30
N ALA A 17 -7.34 4.75 -9.69
CA ALA A 17 -6.70 5.98 -9.26
C ALA A 17 -6.26 6.83 -10.46
N PRO A 18 -6.21 8.16 -10.30
CA PRO A 18 -5.71 9.04 -11.35
C PRO A 18 -4.25 8.70 -11.70
N GLY A 19 -3.88 8.90 -12.97
CA GLY A 19 -2.57 8.49 -13.49
C GLY A 19 -1.37 9.01 -12.70
N TRP A 20 -1.46 10.20 -12.09
CA TRP A 20 -0.41 10.76 -11.23
C TRP A 20 -0.17 9.93 -9.94
N ALA A 21 -1.20 9.27 -9.42
CA ALA A 21 -1.11 8.38 -8.25
C ALA A 21 -0.59 6.99 -8.62
N LEU A 22 -0.70 6.62 -9.89
CA LEU A 22 -0.23 5.36 -10.45
C LEU A 22 1.20 5.42 -10.99
N VAL A 23 1.86 6.58 -11.02
CA VAL A 23 3.19 6.77 -11.66
C VAL A 23 4.24 5.80 -11.13
N GLY A 24 4.18 5.42 -9.84
CA GLY A 24 5.08 4.42 -9.25
C GLY A 24 4.76 2.96 -9.63
N LEU A 25 3.62 2.72 -10.30
CA LEU A 25 3.08 1.41 -10.66
C LEU A 25 2.97 1.22 -12.19
N THR A 26 3.52 2.12 -13.01
CA THR A 26 3.37 2.09 -14.49
C THR A 26 4.36 1.17 -15.21
N VAL A 27 4.49 -0.08 -14.76
CA VAL A 27 5.31 -1.09 -15.47
C VAL A 27 4.61 -1.57 -16.74
N PRO A 28 5.31 -1.87 -17.85
CA PRO A 28 4.68 -2.31 -19.11
C PRO A 28 3.98 -3.67 -18.97
N GLN A 29 4.53 -4.56 -18.15
CA GLN A 29 4.03 -5.92 -17.97
C GLN A 29 2.81 -5.94 -17.04
N GLU A 30 1.69 -6.47 -17.54
CA GLU A 30 0.41 -6.48 -16.83
C GLU A 30 0.45 -7.25 -15.50
N ARG A 31 1.13 -8.41 -15.46
CA ARG A 31 1.26 -9.22 -14.23
C ARG A 31 2.00 -8.45 -13.14
N LEU A 32 3.12 -7.81 -13.48
CA LEU A 32 3.88 -6.98 -12.52
C LEU A 32 3.04 -5.80 -12.01
N ARG A 33 2.19 -5.23 -12.85
CA ARG A 33 1.27 -4.16 -12.43
C ARG A 33 0.22 -4.66 -11.45
N ALA A 34 -0.30 -5.87 -11.64
CA ALA A 34 -1.25 -6.49 -10.71
C ALA A 34 -0.60 -6.86 -9.37
N ASP A 35 0.64 -7.39 -9.41
CA ASP A 35 1.39 -7.74 -8.21
C ASP A 35 1.76 -6.49 -7.40
N ALA A 36 2.26 -5.44 -8.06
CA ALA A 36 2.62 -4.19 -7.40
C ALA A 36 1.39 -3.50 -6.75
N ARG A 37 0.22 -3.55 -7.40
CA ARG A 37 -1.04 -3.06 -6.79
C ARG A 37 -1.40 -3.83 -5.52
N ARG A 38 -1.25 -5.15 -5.53
CA ARG A 38 -1.53 -6.01 -4.37
C ARG A 38 -0.58 -5.71 -3.22
N GLU A 39 0.71 -5.61 -3.51
CA GLU A 39 1.74 -5.30 -2.52
C GLU A 39 1.50 -3.93 -1.85
N VAL A 40 1.20 -2.90 -2.64
CA VAL A 40 0.82 -1.58 -2.10
C VAL A 40 -0.45 -1.66 -1.26
N ALA A 41 -1.45 -2.42 -1.70
CA ALA A 41 -2.69 -2.56 -0.97
C ALA A 41 -2.51 -3.28 0.38
N GLU A 42 -1.70 -4.33 0.42
CA GLU A 42 -1.31 -5.02 1.66
C GLU A 42 -0.53 -4.09 2.59
N HIS A 43 0.39 -3.28 2.05
CA HIS A 43 1.13 -2.30 2.83
C HIS A 43 0.22 -1.24 3.46
N VAL A 44 -0.72 -0.68 2.69
CA VAL A 44 -1.71 0.29 3.20
C VAL A 44 -2.60 -0.34 4.27
N TYR A 45 -3.10 -1.56 4.02
CA TYR A 45 -3.92 -2.28 4.99
C TYR A 45 -3.14 -2.55 6.29
N SER A 46 -1.90 -3.01 6.19
CA SER A 46 -1.00 -3.21 7.33
C SER A 46 -0.80 -1.90 8.10
N ALA A 47 -0.50 -0.79 7.43
CA ALA A 47 -0.32 0.51 8.09
C ALA A 47 -1.57 1.00 8.84
N LEU A 48 -2.77 0.64 8.38
CA LEU A 48 -4.04 1.01 9.03
C LEU A 48 -4.36 0.17 10.27
N TYR A 49 -3.95 -1.10 10.30
CA TYR A 49 -4.46 -2.08 11.28
C TYR A 49 -3.39 -2.81 12.09
N GLN A 50 -2.13 -2.80 11.66
CA GLN A 50 -1.05 -3.42 12.39
C GLN A 50 -0.35 -2.39 13.29
N PRO A 51 -0.03 -2.76 14.54
CA PRO A 51 0.78 -1.90 15.40
C PRO A 51 2.13 -1.65 14.74
N LEU A 52 2.58 -0.40 14.77
CA LEU A 52 3.90 -0.02 14.28
C LEU A 52 4.95 -0.88 14.98
N ASN A 53 5.67 -1.68 14.21
CA ASN A 53 6.86 -2.37 14.70
C ASN A 53 7.96 -1.32 14.83
N VAL A 54 8.02 -0.68 16.00
CA VAL A 54 9.06 0.33 16.28
C VAL A 54 10.37 -0.41 16.39
N GLU A 55 11.23 -0.21 15.39
CA GLU A 55 12.54 -0.83 15.31
C GLU A 55 13.38 -0.37 16.51
N THR A 56 13.65 -1.29 17.44
CA THR A 56 14.35 -1.00 18.71
C THR A 56 15.81 -0.61 18.53
N GLY A 57 16.35 -0.69 17.31
CA GLY A 57 17.70 -0.26 16.93
C GLY A 57 17.78 1.18 16.41
N GLN A 58 16.70 1.96 16.41
CA GLN A 58 16.75 3.35 15.98
C GLN A 58 17.62 4.21 16.90
N LEU A 59 18.46 5.06 16.29
CA LEU A 59 19.28 6.01 17.03
C LEU A 59 18.40 6.97 17.82
N PRO A 60 18.78 7.32 19.07
CA PRO A 60 18.05 8.30 19.84
C PRO A 60 18.05 9.65 19.11
N LEU A 61 16.94 10.37 19.21
CA LEU A 61 16.88 11.74 18.69
C LEU A 61 17.92 12.61 19.44
N PRO A 62 18.61 13.52 18.74
CA PRO A 62 19.50 14.47 19.38
C PRO A 62 18.72 15.40 20.33
N PRO A 63 19.39 15.92 21.38
CA PRO A 63 18.78 16.80 22.39
C PRO A 63 18.32 18.15 21.81
#